data_AF-A0A3N7D1H2-F1
#
_entry.id   AF-A0A3N7D1H2-F1
#
_cell.length_a   1.000
_cell.length_b   1.000
_cell.length_c   1.000
_cell.angle_alpha   90.00
_cell.angle_beta   90.00
_cell.angle_gamma   90.00
#
_symmetry.space_group_name_H-M   'P 1'
#
loop_
_entity.id
_entity.type
_entity.pdbx_description
1 polymer ?
#
loop_
_entity_poly.entity_id
_entity_poly.type
_entity_poly.pdbx_seq_one_letter_code
_entity_poly.pdbx_strand_id
1 'polypeptide(L)'
;MKRILTSIFLLLSIAVVHAQPFDLKSVGETKTFRLRIYFGTNGKGAFVQYHGQQGIIPLLVKSRTVDSTERKSGQPDFTTYVWNEVVNGKVTGNYGLTLGLREVLDIWYLRKKDGKRFSLESIVQKSESYDGADQYLLHGALLSFNHTQHNQLRISYPDGTKKTMQLPDFDNPNQARQGIIADYNFDGYDDVAFSIPDAGMGVYRIFSIWLYQPKSGQFEKLAEPDYSRSRCSELCDVRVDNKKKLLFSSCRGGASWWLDVYRFNSPNKLVWVKSSQANH
;
A
#
# COMPACT_ATOMS: atom_id res chain seq x y z
N MET A 1 -15.96 -48.53 13.50
CA MET A 1 -16.66 -47.24 13.71
C MET A 1 -15.63 -46.14 13.93
N LYS A 2 -15.73 -45.09 13.10
CA LYS A 2 -15.08 -43.75 13.11
C LYS A 2 -13.68 -43.59 13.72
N ARG A 3 -12.67 -43.59 12.83
CA ARG A 3 -11.37 -42.94 13.05
C ARG A 3 -11.58 -41.43 13.07
N ILE A 4 -11.15 -40.78 14.14
CA ILE A 4 -11.13 -39.32 14.26
C ILE A 4 -9.98 -38.83 13.38
N LEU A 5 -10.33 -38.18 12.26
CA LEU A 5 -9.37 -37.47 11.42
C LEU A 5 -9.10 -36.12 12.10
N THR A 6 -8.00 -36.02 12.84
CA THR A 6 -7.49 -34.74 13.33
C THR A 6 -6.95 -33.96 12.12
N SER A 7 -7.76 -33.06 11.57
CA SER A 7 -7.31 -32.08 10.59
C SER A 7 -6.35 -31.10 11.27
N ILE A 8 -5.05 -31.34 11.08
CA ILE A 8 -3.99 -30.37 11.34
C ILE A 8 -4.22 -29.21 10.36
N PHE A 9 -4.71 -28.08 10.87
CA PHE A 9 -4.70 -26.82 10.12
C PHE A 9 -3.24 -26.40 9.98
N LEU A 10 -2.68 -26.65 8.79
CA LEU A 10 -1.38 -26.17 8.39
C LEU A 10 -1.45 -24.64 8.31
N LEU A 11 -0.91 -23.96 9.32
CA LEU A 11 -0.54 -22.54 9.26
C LEU A 11 0.40 -22.36 8.07
N LEU A 12 -0.14 -21.90 6.93
CA LEU A 12 0.66 -21.41 5.81
C LEU A 12 1.20 -20.02 6.18
N SER A 13 2.10 -19.99 7.15
CA SER A 13 3.02 -18.90 7.34
C SER A 13 4.13 -19.06 6.32
N ILE A 14 4.20 -18.12 5.37
CA ILE A 14 5.37 -17.55 4.68
C ILE A 14 4.81 -16.95 3.39
N ALA A 15 4.26 -15.74 3.51
CA ALA A 15 4.13 -14.86 2.38
C ALA A 15 5.52 -14.23 2.17
N VAL A 16 6.30 -14.74 1.23
CA VAL A 16 7.37 -13.92 0.63
C VAL A 16 6.66 -12.89 -0.24
N VAL A 17 6.04 -11.91 0.42
CA VAL A 17 5.68 -10.64 -0.22
C VAL A 17 7.01 -10.06 -0.67
N HIS A 18 7.10 -9.68 -1.95
CA HIS A 18 8.29 -8.97 -2.41
C HIS A 18 8.33 -7.67 -1.62
N ALA A 19 9.28 -7.62 -0.70
CA ALA A 19 9.54 -6.44 0.09
C ALA A 19 9.92 -5.33 -0.89
N GLN A 20 8.97 -4.45 -1.16
CA GLN A 20 9.23 -3.19 -1.83
C GLN A 20 10.08 -2.32 -0.90
N PRO A 21 10.93 -1.45 -1.43
CA PRO A 21 11.15 -1.14 -2.84
C PRO A 21 11.99 -2.17 -3.60
N PHE A 22 11.92 -2.17 -4.94
CA PHE A 22 12.76 -3.02 -5.76
C PHE A 22 14.04 -2.29 -6.18
N ASP A 23 15.19 -2.86 -5.84
CA ASP A 23 16.49 -2.47 -6.39
C ASP A 23 16.73 -3.14 -7.74
N LEU A 24 17.03 -2.34 -8.76
CA LEU A 24 17.01 -2.77 -10.15
C LEU A 24 18.29 -2.37 -10.88
N LYS A 25 18.73 -3.22 -11.81
CA LYS A 25 19.86 -2.96 -12.71
C LYS A 25 19.44 -3.17 -14.16
N SER A 26 19.86 -2.27 -15.06
CA SER A 26 19.70 -2.49 -16.50
C SER A 26 20.63 -3.60 -17.01
N VAL A 27 20.14 -4.44 -17.91
CA VAL A 27 20.89 -5.54 -18.51
C VAL A 27 20.99 -5.42 -20.03
N GLY A 28 21.99 -6.08 -20.63
CA GLY A 28 22.24 -6.07 -22.08
C GLY A 28 22.96 -4.82 -22.62
N GLU A 29 23.22 -3.82 -21.77
CA GLU A 29 23.88 -2.57 -22.15
C GLU A 29 25.37 -2.56 -21.82
N THR A 30 26.19 -1.92 -22.66
CA THR A 30 27.63 -1.71 -22.38
C THR A 30 27.85 -0.88 -21.12
N LYS A 31 26.97 0.10 -20.87
CA LYS A 31 26.96 0.90 -19.64
C LYS A 31 25.64 0.70 -18.89
N THR A 32 25.70 -0.08 -17.82
CA THR A 32 24.52 -0.34 -16.99
C THR A 32 24.21 0.81 -16.04
N PHE A 33 22.94 1.02 -15.72
CA PHE A 33 22.49 1.90 -14.64
C PHE A 33 21.73 1.10 -13.59
N ARG A 34 21.60 1.68 -12.39
CA ARG A 34 20.83 1.13 -11.28
C ARG A 34 19.82 2.16 -10.80
N LEU A 35 18.65 1.68 -10.39
CA LEU A 35 17.61 2.50 -9.80
C LEU A 35 16.84 1.68 -8.79
N ARG A 36 16.09 2.37 -7.96
CA ARG A 36 15.11 1.80 -7.05
C ARG A 36 13.73 2.28 -7.44
N ILE A 37 12.74 1.40 -7.43
CA ILE A 37 11.33 1.76 -7.69
C ILE A 37 10.49 1.51 -6.44
N TYR A 38 9.68 2.51 -6.13
CA TYR A 38 8.70 2.52 -5.04
C TYR A 38 7.30 2.63 -5.64
N PHE A 39 6.31 1.97 -5.05
CA PHE A 39 4.89 2.17 -5.35
C PHE A 39 4.02 1.55 -4.26
N GLY A 40 2.84 2.12 -4.02
CA GLY A 40 1.84 1.58 -3.09
C GLY A 40 0.67 0.92 -3.82
N THR A 41 -0.51 0.96 -3.18
CA THR A 41 -1.71 0.29 -3.64
C THR A 41 -2.04 0.59 -5.11
N ASN A 42 -2.27 -0.46 -5.90
CA ASN A 42 -2.59 -0.37 -7.32
C ASN A 42 -1.56 0.41 -8.17
N GLY A 43 -0.31 0.49 -7.71
CA GLY A 43 0.76 1.22 -8.40
C GLY A 43 0.75 2.73 -8.12
N LYS A 44 -0.11 3.22 -7.23
CA LYS A 44 -0.16 4.64 -6.83
C LYS A 44 1.06 5.02 -6.00
N GLY A 45 1.30 6.32 -5.86
CA GLY A 45 2.41 6.82 -5.04
C GLY A 45 3.81 6.50 -5.58
N ALA A 46 3.90 6.15 -6.86
CA ALA A 46 5.09 5.57 -7.44
C ALA A 46 6.15 6.60 -7.81
N PHE A 47 7.42 6.23 -7.68
CA PHE A 47 8.55 7.01 -8.17
C PHE A 47 9.77 6.10 -8.36
N VAL A 48 10.75 6.60 -9.12
CA VAL A 48 12.08 5.98 -9.20
C VAL A 48 13.15 6.89 -8.60
N GLN A 49 14.17 6.27 -8.02
CA GLN A 49 15.39 6.93 -7.59
C GLN A 49 16.60 6.26 -8.25
N TYR A 50 17.33 7.01 -9.07
CA TYR A 50 18.54 6.50 -9.71
C TYR A 50 19.71 6.49 -8.72
N HIS A 51 20.46 5.39 -8.71
CA HIS A 51 21.63 5.28 -7.84
C HIS A 51 22.69 6.31 -8.24
N GLY A 52 23.20 7.07 -7.25
CA GLY A 52 24.17 8.13 -7.47
C GLY A 52 23.59 9.46 -7.97
N GLN A 53 22.27 9.58 -8.10
CA GLN A 53 21.60 10.85 -8.40
C GLN A 53 20.86 11.37 -7.17
N GLN A 54 20.87 12.69 -7.00
CA GLN A 54 20.04 13.36 -6.01
C GLN A 54 18.66 13.58 -6.61
N GLY A 55 17.61 13.24 -5.84
CA GLY A 55 16.22 13.42 -6.23
C GLY A 55 15.52 12.14 -6.70
N ILE A 56 14.23 12.31 -6.98
CA ILE A 56 13.30 11.26 -7.39
C ILE A 56 12.57 11.69 -8.65
N ILE A 57 12.12 10.72 -9.46
CA ILE A 57 11.31 10.99 -10.65
C ILE A 57 9.90 10.39 -10.42
N PRO A 58 8.85 11.22 -10.38
CA PRO A 58 7.48 10.76 -10.20
C PRO A 58 7.03 9.82 -11.32
N LEU A 59 6.29 8.79 -10.92
CA LEU A 59 5.65 7.86 -11.83
C LEU A 59 4.12 7.95 -11.71
N LEU A 60 3.44 8.24 -12.82
CA LEU A 60 1.98 8.26 -12.87
C LEU A 60 1.44 6.96 -13.45
N VAL A 61 0.45 6.35 -12.80
CA VAL A 61 -0.19 5.12 -13.31
C VAL A 61 -0.78 5.38 -14.69
N LYS A 62 -0.31 4.64 -15.68
CA LYS A 62 -0.87 4.63 -17.05
C LYS A 62 -1.91 3.52 -17.19
N SER A 63 -1.59 2.33 -16.69
CA SER A 63 -2.50 1.20 -16.69
C SER A 63 -2.12 0.18 -15.62
N ARG A 64 -3.12 -0.56 -15.16
CA ARG A 64 -2.96 -1.75 -14.33
C ARG A 64 -3.83 -2.86 -14.91
N THR A 65 -3.22 -4.00 -15.18
CA THR A 65 -3.92 -5.20 -15.65
C THR A 65 -3.72 -6.30 -14.63
N VAL A 66 -4.79 -7.04 -14.34
CA VAL A 66 -4.79 -8.17 -13.43
C VAL A 66 -5.29 -9.37 -14.20
N ASP A 67 -4.44 -10.39 -14.31
CA ASP A 67 -4.86 -11.69 -14.81
C ASP A 67 -5.23 -12.58 -13.63
N SER A 68 -6.39 -13.22 -13.69
CA SER A 68 -6.90 -14.15 -12.67
C SER A 68 -7.55 -15.39 -13.31
N THR A 69 -7.29 -15.60 -14.60
CA THR A 69 -8.01 -16.58 -15.43
C THR A 69 -7.67 -18.02 -15.09
N GLU A 70 -6.51 -18.32 -14.49
CA GLU A 70 -6.03 -19.70 -14.31
C GLU A 70 -6.24 -20.28 -12.90
N ARG A 71 -6.85 -19.55 -11.95
CA ARG A 71 -7.06 -20.03 -10.57
C ARG A 71 -8.51 -19.96 -10.06
N LYS A 72 -9.00 -21.10 -9.55
CA LYS A 72 -10.27 -21.20 -8.79
C LYS A 72 -10.25 -20.44 -7.45
N SER A 73 -9.08 -19.99 -6.96
CA SER A 73 -8.91 -19.39 -5.63
C SER A 73 -9.05 -17.86 -5.57
N GLY A 74 -9.33 -17.18 -6.70
CA GLY A 74 -9.55 -15.73 -6.73
C GLY A 74 -8.31 -14.86 -6.49
N GLN A 75 -7.11 -15.46 -6.38
CA GLN A 75 -5.85 -14.72 -6.38
C GLN A 75 -5.37 -14.50 -7.82
N PRO A 76 -4.89 -13.29 -8.18
CA PRO A 76 -4.42 -13.04 -9.52
C PRO A 76 -3.13 -13.81 -9.81
N ASP A 77 -3.03 -14.35 -11.03
CA ASP A 77 -1.84 -15.04 -11.52
C ASP A 77 -0.69 -14.03 -11.70
N PHE A 78 -0.99 -12.92 -12.38
CA PHE A 78 -0.04 -11.84 -12.59
C PHE A 78 -0.73 -10.47 -12.49
N THR A 79 0.00 -9.48 -11.99
CA THR A 79 -0.40 -8.07 -12.09
C THR A 79 0.67 -7.30 -12.86
N THR A 80 0.25 -6.62 -13.92
CA THR A 80 1.11 -5.72 -14.69
C THR A 80 0.76 -4.27 -14.40
N TYR A 81 1.77 -3.51 -14.00
CA TYR A 81 1.72 -2.07 -13.86
C TYR A 81 2.48 -1.42 -14.99
N VAL A 82 1.91 -0.35 -15.56
CA VAL A 82 2.63 0.54 -16.46
C VAL A 82 2.50 1.96 -15.92
N TRP A 83 3.62 2.65 -15.83
CA TRP A 83 3.70 4.05 -15.41
C TRP A 83 4.24 4.95 -16.51
N ASN A 84 3.82 6.20 -16.50
CA ASN A 84 4.47 7.29 -17.19
C ASN A 84 5.53 7.90 -16.26
N GLU A 85 6.78 7.98 -16.74
CA GLU A 85 7.82 8.79 -16.12
C GLU A 85 7.54 10.27 -16.44
N VAL A 86 7.46 11.12 -15.41
CA VAL A 86 7.16 12.54 -15.57
C VAL A 86 8.28 13.41 -15.04
N VAL A 87 8.87 14.21 -15.93
CA VAL A 87 9.91 15.20 -15.60
C VAL A 87 9.42 16.58 -16.06
N ASN A 88 9.39 17.55 -15.14
CA ASN A 88 8.92 18.91 -15.40
C ASN A 88 7.53 18.93 -16.10
N GLY A 89 6.61 18.08 -15.62
CA GLY A 89 5.25 17.97 -16.16
C GLY A 89 5.13 17.28 -17.53
N LYS A 90 6.24 16.82 -18.13
CA LYS A 90 6.24 16.13 -19.42
C LYS A 90 6.53 14.65 -19.24
N VAL A 91 5.81 13.81 -19.99
CA VAL A 91 6.08 12.37 -20.04
C VAL A 91 7.39 12.14 -20.83
N THR A 92 8.40 11.60 -20.17
CA THR A 92 9.76 11.35 -20.71
C THR A 92 10.08 9.87 -20.93
N GLY A 93 9.25 8.98 -20.42
CA GLY A 93 9.40 7.54 -20.58
C GLY A 93 8.26 6.75 -19.96
N ASN A 94 8.40 5.43 -19.97
CA ASN A 94 7.47 4.49 -19.37
C ASN A 94 8.21 3.40 -18.61
N TYR A 95 7.68 3.02 -17.45
CA TYR A 95 8.12 1.82 -16.73
C TYR A 95 7.03 0.77 -16.83
N GLY A 96 7.41 -0.48 -17.04
CA GLY A 96 6.51 -1.62 -16.90
C GLY A 96 7.06 -2.61 -15.88
N LEU A 97 6.17 -3.14 -15.05
CA LEU A 97 6.48 -4.17 -14.05
C LEU A 97 5.37 -5.21 -14.05
N THR A 98 5.73 -6.47 -14.27
CA THR A 98 4.83 -7.62 -14.14
C THR A 98 5.27 -8.44 -12.93
N LEU A 99 4.36 -8.56 -11.97
CA LEU A 99 4.55 -9.38 -10.77
C LEU A 99 3.72 -10.64 -10.87
N GLY A 100 4.34 -11.79 -10.61
CA GLY A 100 3.64 -13.01 -10.23
C GLY A 100 3.49 -13.13 -8.72
N LEU A 101 2.96 -14.27 -8.26
CA LEU A 101 2.71 -14.52 -6.83
C LEU A 101 3.97 -14.35 -5.96
N ARG A 102 5.13 -14.78 -6.49
CA ARG A 102 6.39 -14.86 -5.74
C ARG A 102 7.61 -14.47 -6.56
N GLU A 103 7.41 -13.72 -7.64
CA GLU A 103 8.53 -13.26 -8.46
C GLU A 103 8.18 -12.02 -9.27
N VAL A 104 9.22 -11.27 -9.62
CA VAL A 104 9.19 -10.28 -10.70
C VAL A 104 9.38 -11.05 -12.01
N LEU A 105 8.39 -11.00 -12.90
CA LEU A 105 8.43 -11.72 -14.19
C LEU A 105 9.01 -10.91 -15.32
N ASP A 106 8.68 -9.62 -15.36
CA ASP A 106 9.19 -8.69 -16.36
C ASP A 106 9.30 -7.31 -15.73
N ILE A 107 10.38 -6.62 -16.05
CA ILE A 107 10.53 -5.22 -15.72
C ILE A 107 11.39 -4.51 -16.76
N TRP A 108 10.90 -3.35 -17.20
CA TRP A 108 11.54 -2.60 -18.28
C TRP A 108 11.31 -1.10 -18.14
N TYR A 109 12.18 -0.34 -18.81
CA TYR A 109 12.05 1.10 -19.01
C TYR A 109 12.10 1.43 -20.50
N LEU A 110 11.10 2.14 -21.01
CA LEU A 110 11.07 2.70 -22.35
C LEU A 110 11.34 4.19 -22.28
N ARG A 111 12.47 4.62 -22.81
CA ARG A 111 12.84 6.02 -22.87
C ARG A 111 12.24 6.70 -24.10
N LYS A 112 11.55 7.82 -23.92
CA LYS A 112 10.80 8.47 -25.01
C LYS A 112 11.69 9.21 -26.01
N LYS A 113 12.79 9.82 -25.55
CA LYS A 113 13.63 10.70 -26.41
C LYS A 113 14.22 9.97 -27.64
N ASP A 114 14.44 8.67 -27.52
CA ASP A 114 15.08 7.84 -28.56
C ASP A 114 14.38 6.47 -28.76
N GLY A 115 13.25 6.24 -28.10
CA GLY A 115 12.50 4.98 -28.19
C GLY A 115 13.25 3.77 -27.63
N LYS A 116 14.36 3.97 -26.92
CA LYS A 116 15.18 2.86 -26.44
C LYS A 116 14.50 2.16 -25.26
N ARG A 117 14.33 0.84 -25.37
CA ARG A 117 13.84 -0.02 -24.29
C ARG A 117 15.01 -0.68 -23.56
N PHE A 118 14.98 -0.62 -22.24
CA PHE A 118 15.93 -1.25 -21.35
C PHE A 118 15.22 -2.35 -20.58
N SER A 119 15.78 -3.56 -20.60
CA SER A 119 15.39 -4.61 -19.67
C SER A 119 16.07 -4.37 -18.33
N LEU A 120 15.33 -4.56 -17.24
CA LEU A 120 15.85 -4.42 -15.89
C LEU A 120 15.77 -5.79 -15.19
N GLU A 121 16.61 -6.00 -14.18
CA GLU A 121 16.57 -7.19 -13.32
C GLU A 121 16.66 -6.78 -11.86
N SER A 122 15.98 -7.54 -10.99
CA SER A 122 16.05 -7.37 -9.55
C SER A 122 17.44 -7.72 -9.02
N ILE A 123 18.03 -6.81 -8.26
CA ILE A 123 19.29 -7.06 -7.56
C ILE A 123 18.94 -7.72 -6.23
N VAL A 124 19.03 -9.05 -6.16
CA VAL A 124 18.89 -9.76 -4.89
C VAL A 124 20.05 -9.37 -3.97
N GLN A 125 19.76 -8.63 -2.90
CA GLN A 125 20.74 -8.39 -1.85
C GLN A 125 20.95 -9.70 -1.08
N LYS A 126 22.07 -10.38 -1.36
CA LYS A 126 22.35 -11.74 -0.86
C LYS A 126 22.80 -11.80 0.62
N SER A 127 22.72 -10.73 1.42
CA SER A 127 23.27 -10.77 2.79
C SER A 127 22.72 -9.79 3.83
N GLU A 128 21.71 -8.98 3.54
CA GLU A 128 21.10 -8.12 4.57
C GLU A 128 19.59 -8.36 4.58
N SER A 129 19.04 -8.72 5.74
CA SER A 129 17.60 -8.81 5.93
C SER A 129 16.97 -7.48 5.57
N TYR A 130 16.01 -7.48 4.65
CA TYR A 130 15.23 -6.29 4.31
C TYR A 130 14.77 -5.58 5.60
N ASP A 131 15.12 -4.30 5.73
CA ASP A 131 14.96 -3.51 6.94
C ASP A 131 13.52 -3.02 7.17
N GLY A 132 12.62 -3.25 6.22
CA GLY A 132 11.23 -2.81 6.28
C GLY A 132 10.99 -1.42 5.73
N ALA A 133 12.01 -0.66 5.31
CA ALA A 133 11.83 0.72 4.90
C ALA A 133 11.10 0.82 3.55
N ASP A 134 10.08 1.68 3.48
CA ASP A 134 9.32 1.95 2.26
C ASP A 134 8.86 3.42 2.19
N GLN A 135 8.49 3.86 1.00
CA GLN A 135 8.12 5.24 0.72
C GLN A 135 7.04 5.35 -0.36
N TYR A 136 6.16 6.36 -0.21
CA TYR A 136 5.18 6.76 -1.23
C TYR A 136 5.32 8.23 -1.58
N LEU A 137 5.13 8.57 -2.86
CA LEU A 137 5.06 9.96 -3.33
C LEU A 137 3.61 10.33 -3.67
N LEU A 138 2.94 11.05 -2.78
CA LEU A 138 1.54 11.47 -2.97
C LEU A 138 1.44 12.98 -2.97
N HIS A 139 0.82 13.55 -4.01
CA HIS A 139 0.60 15.00 -4.15
C HIS A 139 1.87 15.85 -3.95
N GLY A 140 3.01 15.31 -4.37
CA GLY A 140 4.33 15.92 -4.20
C GLY A 140 4.97 15.70 -2.82
N ALA A 141 4.24 15.20 -1.83
CA ALA A 141 4.78 14.85 -0.53
C ALA A 141 5.40 13.45 -0.55
N LEU A 142 6.62 13.34 -0.02
CA LEU A 142 7.32 12.07 0.16
C LEU A 142 7.05 11.52 1.57
N LEU A 143 6.25 10.46 1.63
CA LEU A 143 5.91 9.73 2.84
C LEU A 143 6.93 8.60 3.00
N SER A 144 7.62 8.55 4.14
CA SER A 144 8.60 7.52 4.48
C SER A 144 8.17 6.83 5.77
N PHE A 145 8.14 5.51 5.74
CA PHE A 145 7.70 4.70 6.86
C PHE A 145 8.44 3.37 6.83
N ASN A 146 8.09 2.49 7.76
CA ASN A 146 8.65 1.16 7.79
C ASN A 146 7.56 0.12 8.12
N HIS A 147 7.67 -1.03 7.47
CA HIS A 147 6.74 -2.14 7.54
C HIS A 147 6.92 -3.00 8.78
N THR A 148 8.12 -3.16 9.32
CA THR A 148 8.43 -4.19 10.33
C THR A 148 9.15 -3.62 11.54
N GLN A 149 9.82 -2.48 11.37
CA GLN A 149 10.63 -1.82 12.37
C GLN A 149 10.13 -0.39 12.53
N HIS A 150 10.14 0.14 13.75
CA HIS A 150 9.75 1.52 14.04
C HIS A 150 8.29 1.90 13.69
N ASN A 151 7.79 2.88 14.42
CA ASN A 151 6.43 3.36 14.32
C ASN A 151 6.35 4.82 13.86
N GLN A 152 7.34 5.29 13.10
CA GLN A 152 7.34 6.66 12.59
C GLN A 152 6.89 6.73 11.13
N LEU A 153 5.94 7.63 10.85
CA LEU A 153 5.66 8.17 9.53
C LEU A 153 6.34 9.53 9.41
N ARG A 154 7.26 9.67 8.46
CA ARG A 154 7.90 10.95 8.14
C ARG A 154 7.37 11.44 6.80
N ILE A 155 6.89 12.67 6.75
CA ILE A 155 6.40 13.29 5.51
C ILE A 155 7.27 14.52 5.22
N SER A 156 7.87 14.54 4.03
CA SER A 156 8.57 15.71 3.49
C SER A 156 7.72 16.33 2.39
N TYR A 157 7.39 17.61 2.53
CA TYR A 157 6.52 18.34 1.62
C TYR A 157 7.33 19.18 0.60
N PRO A 158 6.74 19.54 -0.57
CA PRO A 158 7.40 20.35 -1.58
C PRO A 158 7.86 21.74 -1.11
N ASP A 159 7.16 22.31 -0.12
CA ASP A 159 7.49 23.60 0.50
C ASP A 159 8.69 23.51 1.47
N GLY A 160 9.28 22.33 1.63
CA GLY A 160 10.38 22.05 2.57
C GLY A 160 9.92 21.69 3.98
N THR A 161 8.62 21.79 4.28
CA THR A 161 8.05 21.37 5.57
C THR A 161 8.28 19.88 5.78
N LYS A 162 8.64 19.50 7.01
CA LYS A 162 8.75 18.09 7.42
C LYS A 162 7.87 17.84 8.63
N LYS A 163 7.10 16.75 8.60
CA LYS A 163 6.31 16.28 9.74
C LYS A 163 6.68 14.86 10.09
N THR A 164 6.71 14.57 11.38
CA THR A 164 6.84 13.21 11.90
C THR A 164 5.59 12.89 12.70
N MET A 165 5.01 11.73 12.45
CA MET A 165 3.79 11.25 13.09
C MET A 165 4.00 9.84 13.59
N GLN A 166 3.34 9.50 14.70
CA GLN A 166 3.39 8.15 15.24
C GLN A 166 2.31 7.29 14.61
N LEU A 167 2.73 6.13 14.13
CA LEU A 167 1.92 5.02 13.68
C LEU A 167 1.67 4.07 14.87
N PRO A 168 0.62 3.25 14.82
CA PRO A 168 0.43 2.17 15.79
C PRO A 168 1.64 1.24 15.84
N ASP A 169 2.05 0.84 17.04
CA ASP A 169 3.14 -0.12 17.26
C ASP A 169 2.63 -1.57 17.21
N PHE A 170 3.52 -2.53 17.04
CA PHE A 170 3.15 -3.94 17.00
C PHE A 170 3.08 -4.52 18.42
N ASP A 171 1.97 -5.18 18.74
CA ASP A 171 1.86 -5.92 19.99
C ASP A 171 2.65 -7.24 19.97
N ASN A 172 2.89 -7.78 18.77
CA ASN A 172 3.60 -9.04 18.57
C ASN A 172 4.83 -8.88 17.67
N PRO A 173 5.97 -9.50 18.02
CA PRO A 173 7.12 -9.57 17.13
C PRO A 173 6.77 -10.38 15.87
N ASN A 174 7.36 -10.03 14.72
CA ASN A 174 7.14 -10.64 13.40
C ASN A 174 5.84 -10.25 12.68
N GLN A 175 5.21 -9.15 13.06
CA GLN A 175 4.12 -8.56 12.28
C GLN A 175 4.65 -7.52 11.28
N ALA A 176 3.87 -7.29 10.22
CA ALA A 176 4.15 -6.26 9.24
C ALA A 176 2.96 -5.30 9.09
N ARG A 177 3.26 -4.01 9.14
CA ARG A 177 2.37 -2.90 8.79
C ARG A 177 2.14 -2.90 7.29
N GLN A 178 0.95 -2.47 6.88
CA GLN A 178 0.63 -2.23 5.47
C GLN A 178 0.40 -0.74 5.26
N GLY A 179 0.90 -0.20 4.15
CA GLY A 179 0.54 1.12 3.64
C GLY A 179 -0.50 0.97 2.53
N ILE A 180 -1.59 1.72 2.61
CA ILE A 180 -2.75 1.58 1.72
C ILE A 180 -3.16 2.96 1.20
N ILE A 181 -3.23 3.10 -0.12
CA ILE A 181 -3.60 4.35 -0.80
C ILE A 181 -5.00 4.23 -1.37
N ALA A 182 -5.90 5.12 -0.94
CA ALA A 182 -7.29 5.21 -1.39
C ALA A 182 -7.83 6.61 -1.11
N ASP A 183 -8.90 7.01 -1.78
CA ASP A 183 -9.69 8.20 -1.46
C ASP A 183 -10.67 7.83 -0.33
N TYR A 184 -10.32 8.13 0.93
CA TYR A 184 -11.09 7.67 2.09
C TYR A 184 -12.27 8.60 2.40
N ASN A 185 -12.13 9.90 2.16
CA ASN A 185 -13.16 10.90 2.44
C ASN A 185 -14.02 11.28 1.21
N PHE A 186 -13.75 10.67 0.05
CA PHE A 186 -14.49 10.81 -1.21
C PHE A 186 -14.41 12.23 -1.82
N ASP A 187 -13.28 12.91 -1.63
CA ASP A 187 -13.01 14.25 -2.17
C ASP A 187 -12.25 14.24 -3.51
N GLY A 188 -11.88 13.06 -4.00
CA GLY A 188 -11.18 12.85 -5.26
C GLY A 188 -9.66 12.88 -5.15
N TYR A 189 -9.10 13.08 -3.96
CA TYR A 189 -7.67 13.01 -3.71
C TYR A 189 -7.29 11.69 -3.03
N ASP A 190 -6.12 11.17 -3.40
CA ASP A 190 -5.59 9.98 -2.75
C ASP A 190 -5.08 10.30 -1.35
N ASP A 191 -5.63 9.60 -0.36
CA ASP A 191 -5.19 9.61 1.02
C ASP A 191 -4.26 8.42 1.31
N VAL A 192 -3.78 8.31 2.54
CA VAL A 192 -2.99 7.16 2.99
C VAL A 192 -3.52 6.59 4.29
N ALA A 193 -3.55 5.26 4.38
CA ALA A 193 -3.77 4.56 5.64
C ALA A 193 -2.62 3.62 5.94
N PHE A 194 -2.42 3.38 7.22
CA PHE A 194 -1.50 2.38 7.73
C PHE A 194 -2.28 1.42 8.60
N SER A 195 -2.02 0.12 8.44
CA SER A 195 -2.68 -0.89 9.26
C SER A 195 -1.72 -1.90 9.85
N ILE A 196 -2.03 -2.39 11.05
CA ILE A 196 -1.32 -3.47 11.75
C ILE A 196 -2.33 -4.57 12.10
N PRO A 197 -1.93 -5.86 12.21
CA PRO A 197 -2.80 -6.88 12.78
C PRO A 197 -3.25 -6.52 14.21
N ASP A 198 -4.43 -6.98 14.63
CA ASP A 198 -4.88 -6.80 16.01
C ASP A 198 -3.95 -7.47 17.04
N ALA A 199 -3.94 -6.91 18.25
CA ALA A 199 -3.13 -7.35 19.38
C ALA A 199 -3.34 -8.82 19.77
N GLY A 200 -4.54 -9.35 19.51
CA GLY A 200 -4.96 -10.67 19.91
C GLY A 200 -4.44 -11.74 18.96
N MET A 201 -5.33 -12.25 18.12
CA MET A 201 -5.01 -13.36 17.21
C MET A 201 -4.61 -12.87 15.80
N GLY A 202 -4.54 -11.55 15.57
CA GLY A 202 -4.24 -10.99 14.26
C GLY A 202 -5.26 -11.38 13.19
N VAL A 203 -6.52 -11.55 13.57
CA VAL A 203 -7.64 -11.98 12.72
C VAL A 203 -8.24 -10.84 11.92
N TYR A 204 -8.06 -9.59 12.35
CA TYR A 204 -8.34 -8.39 11.56
C TYR A 204 -7.18 -7.40 11.70
N ARG A 205 -7.23 -6.32 10.93
CA ARG A 205 -6.22 -5.25 10.98
C ARG A 205 -6.82 -3.95 11.48
N ILE A 206 -6.12 -3.27 12.37
CA ILE A 206 -6.44 -1.95 12.90
C ILE A 206 -5.86 -0.90 11.95
N PHE A 207 -6.63 0.13 11.62
CA PHE A 207 -6.26 1.18 10.67
C PHE A 207 -6.06 2.53 11.35
N SER A 208 -5.07 3.28 10.86
CA SER A 208 -4.95 4.71 11.05
C SER A 208 -4.91 5.39 9.69
N ILE A 209 -5.69 6.44 9.50
CA ILE A 209 -5.90 7.10 8.20
C ILE A 209 -5.39 8.55 8.28
N TRP A 210 -4.70 9.01 7.24
CA TRP A 210 -4.27 10.38 7.04
C TRP A 210 -4.86 10.91 5.74
N LEU A 211 -5.71 11.93 5.89
CA LEU A 211 -6.41 12.58 4.80
C LEU A 211 -5.56 13.70 4.22
N TYR A 212 -5.42 13.74 2.90
CA TYR A 212 -4.83 14.86 2.20
C TYR A 212 -5.78 16.07 2.26
N GLN A 213 -5.23 17.24 2.54
CA GLN A 213 -5.97 18.50 2.58
C GLN A 213 -5.55 19.36 1.38
N PRO A 214 -6.34 19.41 0.28
CA PRO A 214 -5.92 20.09 -0.95
C PRO A 214 -5.65 21.59 -0.76
N LYS A 215 -6.33 22.23 0.20
CA LYS A 215 -6.15 23.66 0.50
C LYS A 215 -4.79 23.97 1.11
N SER A 216 -4.29 23.11 1.99
CA SER A 216 -2.99 23.31 2.66
C SER A 216 -1.86 22.52 2.00
N GLY A 217 -2.18 21.54 1.15
CA GLY A 217 -1.24 20.60 0.56
C GLY A 217 -0.66 19.60 1.57
N GLN A 218 -1.30 19.42 2.72
CA GLN A 218 -0.77 18.63 3.84
C GLN A 218 -1.66 17.45 4.20
N PHE A 219 -1.07 16.41 4.78
CA PHE A 219 -1.80 15.30 5.36
C PHE A 219 -2.15 15.56 6.82
N GLU A 220 -3.37 15.22 7.20
CA GLU A 220 -3.91 15.32 8.56
C GLU A 220 -4.50 13.98 8.99
N LYS A 221 -4.27 13.57 10.24
CA LYS A 221 -4.85 12.33 10.75
C LYS A 221 -6.38 12.45 10.78
N LEU A 222 -7.08 11.42 10.29
CA LEU A 222 -8.51 11.28 10.41
C LEU A 222 -8.90 11.32 11.90
N ALA A 223 -9.86 12.16 12.26
CA ALA A 223 -10.42 12.17 13.61
C ALA A 223 -11.17 10.85 13.85
N GLU A 224 -10.92 10.23 15.01
CA GLU A 224 -11.63 9.03 15.41
C GLU A 224 -13.14 9.30 15.46
N PRO A 225 -13.99 8.44 14.85
CA PRO A 225 -15.42 8.56 14.96
C PRO A 225 -15.89 8.33 16.41
N ASP A 226 -17.11 8.76 16.71
CA ASP A 226 -17.79 8.35 17.93
C ASP A 226 -18.19 6.87 17.84
N TYR A 227 -17.52 6.03 18.63
CA TYR A 227 -17.74 4.59 18.68
C TYR A 227 -18.87 4.14 19.63
N SER A 228 -19.57 5.07 20.30
CA SER A 228 -20.62 4.73 21.28
C SER A 228 -21.78 3.90 20.69
N ARG A 229 -21.98 3.98 19.37
CA ARG A 229 -23.05 3.27 18.64
C ARG A 229 -22.53 2.13 17.76
N SER A 230 -21.23 2.06 17.54
CA SER A 230 -20.61 1.05 16.69
C SER A 230 -20.40 -0.25 17.45
N ARG A 231 -20.13 -1.33 16.71
CA ARG A 231 -19.79 -2.63 17.29
C ARG A 231 -18.28 -2.81 17.43
N CYS A 232 -17.52 -2.17 16.57
CA CYS A 232 -16.07 -2.04 16.64
C CYS A 232 -15.70 -0.87 17.57
N SER A 233 -14.63 -1.06 18.33
CA SER A 233 -14.04 -0.06 19.21
C SER A 233 -13.06 0.89 18.50
N GLU A 234 -12.71 0.55 17.26
CA GLU A 234 -11.79 1.29 16.40
C GLU A 234 -12.05 0.95 14.93
N LEU A 235 -11.36 1.63 14.00
CA LEU A 235 -11.43 1.32 12.58
C LEU A 235 -10.61 0.04 12.26
N CYS A 236 -11.33 -1.06 12.07
CA CYS A 236 -10.78 -2.36 11.67
C CYS A 236 -11.13 -2.72 10.22
N ASP A 237 -10.24 -3.44 9.51
CA ASP A 237 -10.42 -3.97 8.13
C ASP A 237 -11.14 -3.00 7.19
N VAL A 238 -10.64 -1.76 7.13
CA VAL A 238 -11.32 -0.66 6.46
C VAL A 238 -11.46 -0.93 4.97
N ARG A 239 -12.66 -0.70 4.45
CA ARG A 239 -12.97 -0.71 3.01
C ARG A 239 -13.79 0.51 2.64
N VAL A 240 -13.62 1.00 1.43
CA VAL A 240 -14.36 2.16 0.92
C VAL A 240 -15.22 1.78 -0.29
N ASP A 241 -16.43 2.32 -0.36
CA ASP A 241 -17.29 2.29 -1.55
C ASP A 241 -17.43 3.72 -2.08
N ASN A 242 -16.62 4.04 -3.09
CA ASN A 242 -16.59 5.37 -3.70
C ASN A 242 -17.91 5.75 -4.38
N LYS A 243 -18.69 4.77 -4.85
CA LYS A 243 -19.98 5.03 -5.50
C LYS A 243 -21.03 5.47 -4.48
N LYS A 244 -21.07 4.78 -3.32
CA LYS A 244 -22.02 5.09 -2.24
C LYS A 244 -21.51 6.14 -1.25
N LYS A 245 -20.21 6.46 -1.33
CA LYS A 245 -19.47 7.30 -0.38
C LYS A 245 -19.63 6.78 1.05
N LEU A 246 -19.30 5.50 1.23
CA LEU A 246 -19.38 4.79 2.50
C LEU A 246 -18.03 4.21 2.88
N LEU A 247 -17.68 4.35 4.15
CA LEU A 247 -16.55 3.68 4.77
C LEU A 247 -17.09 2.53 5.62
N PHE A 248 -16.53 1.35 5.42
CA PHE A 248 -16.86 0.14 6.16
C PHE A 248 -15.72 -0.19 7.11
N SER A 249 -16.07 -0.59 8.33
CA SER A 249 -15.13 -1.17 9.29
C SER A 249 -15.66 -2.54 9.74
N SER A 250 -14.80 -3.54 9.72
CA SER A 250 -15.14 -4.92 10.08
C SER A 250 -14.23 -5.41 11.19
N CYS A 251 -14.82 -5.90 12.27
CA CYS A 251 -14.08 -6.40 13.43
C CYS A 251 -14.73 -7.67 13.98
N ARG A 252 -13.99 -8.35 14.86
CA ARG A 252 -14.48 -9.51 15.59
C ARG A 252 -14.80 -9.14 17.04
N GLY A 253 -16.03 -9.44 17.47
CA GLY A 253 -16.47 -9.33 18.85
C GLY A 253 -16.93 -10.70 19.36
N GLY A 254 -16.13 -11.33 20.23
CA GLY A 254 -16.38 -12.71 20.68
C GLY A 254 -16.39 -13.70 19.51
N ALA A 255 -17.47 -14.48 19.39
CA ALA A 255 -17.65 -15.44 18.31
C ALA A 255 -18.30 -14.84 17.03
N SER A 256 -18.62 -13.54 17.03
CA SER A 256 -19.30 -12.89 15.91
C SER A 256 -18.42 -11.88 15.19
N TRP A 257 -18.66 -11.74 13.90
CA TRP A 257 -18.12 -10.66 13.08
C TRP A 257 -19.14 -9.55 12.96
N TRP A 258 -18.67 -8.31 13.00
CA TRP A 258 -19.48 -7.12 12.88
C TRP A 258 -18.98 -6.26 11.73
N LEU A 259 -19.93 -5.62 11.05
CA LEU A 259 -19.69 -4.63 10.02
C LEU A 259 -20.34 -3.31 10.46
N ASP A 260 -19.51 -2.32 10.71
CA ASP A 260 -19.92 -0.94 10.92
C ASP A 260 -19.84 -0.16 9.62
N VAL A 261 -20.84 0.68 9.38
CA VAL A 261 -20.95 1.53 8.20
C VAL A 261 -20.91 2.97 8.65
N TYR A 262 -20.05 3.74 8.01
CA TYR A 262 -19.86 5.15 8.28
C TYR A 262 -20.01 5.99 7.01
N ARG A 263 -20.31 7.28 7.21
CA ARG A 263 -20.33 8.30 6.16
C ARG A 263 -19.65 9.57 6.67
N PHE A 264 -18.94 10.27 5.80
CA PHE A 264 -18.42 11.60 6.12
C PHE A 264 -19.54 12.64 6.13
N ASN A 265 -19.64 13.41 7.21
CA ASN A 265 -20.52 14.58 7.31
C ASN A 265 -19.76 15.87 6.92
N SER A 266 -18.47 15.92 7.22
CA SER A 266 -17.52 16.92 6.74
C SER A 266 -16.19 16.22 6.44
N PRO A 267 -15.21 16.86 5.75
CA PRO A 267 -14.01 16.18 5.25
C PRO A 267 -13.22 15.37 6.29
N ASN A 268 -13.25 15.77 7.56
CA ASN A 268 -12.57 15.07 8.66
C ASN A 268 -13.54 14.63 9.77
N LYS A 269 -14.82 14.39 9.46
CA LYS A 269 -15.82 13.93 10.45
C LYS A 269 -16.59 12.74 9.93
N LEU A 270 -16.19 11.57 10.41
CA LEU A 270 -16.83 10.30 10.14
C LEU A 270 -18.00 10.09 11.13
N VAL A 271 -19.19 9.78 10.61
CA VAL A 271 -20.41 9.57 11.41
C VAL A 271 -20.93 8.16 11.17
N TRP A 272 -21.22 7.47 12.27
CA TRP A 272 -21.82 6.13 12.24
C TRP A 272 -23.21 6.17 11.57
N VAL A 273 -23.46 5.20 10.70
CA VAL A 273 -24.75 5.03 9.99
C VAL A 273 -25.50 3.83 10.55
N LYS A 274 -24.84 2.67 10.62
CA LYS A 274 -25.42 1.43 11.13
C LYS A 274 -24.35 0.39 11.44
N SER A 275 -24.75 -0.61 12.21
CA SER A 275 -23.99 -1.84 12.46
C SER A 275 -24.82 -3.05 12.07
N SER A 276 -24.18 -4.08 11.55
CA SER A 276 -24.81 -5.37 11.27
C SER A 276 -23.84 -6.51 11.57
N GLN A 277 -24.37 -7.66 11.94
CA GLN A 277 -23.56 -8.88 12.00
C GLN A 277 -23.12 -9.26 10.57
N ALA A 278 -21.86 -9.61 10.41
CA ALA A 278 -21.30 -10.06 9.14
C ALA A 278 -21.29 -11.59 9.10
N ASN A 279 -21.76 -12.15 7.99
CA ASN A 279 -21.59 -13.58 7.69
C ASN A 279 -20.29 -13.71 6.90
N HIS A 280 -19.32 -14.42 7.46
CA HIS A 280 -18.09 -14.83 6.78
C HIS A 280 -18.17 -16.31 6.42
#